data_AF-A0A3M0J7Q5-F1
#
_entry.id   AF-A0A3M0J7Q5-F1
#
_cell.length_a   1.000
_cell.length_b   1.000
_cell.length_c   1.000
_cell.angle_alpha   90.00
_cell.angle_beta   90.00
_cell.angle_gamma   90.00
#
_symmetry.space_group_name_H-M   'P 1'
#
loop_
_entity.id
_entity.type
_entity.pdbx_description
1 polymer ?
#
loop_
_entity_poly.entity_id
_entity_poly.type
_entity_poly.pdbx_seq_one_letter_code
_entity_poly.pdbx_strand_id
1 'polypeptide(L)'
;MAAPVDLELKKAFTELQAKVMDTQQKVKLADLQIEQLTKTKKHAHLTDTEVMMLVDETRMYEGVGRMFILQPKGVIHNQLLEKQRIAEEKIKELELEPIVPCPVTPVPDGSSEVIASPRYFVEGRDEQKKSYLERSVKEAEDNIREMLMARRAQ
;
A
#
# COMPACT_ATOMS: atom_id res chain seq x y z
N MET A 1 -25.40 33.28 -23.15
CA MET A 1 -24.42 33.50 -22.06
C MET A 1 -24.11 32.15 -21.44
N ALA A 2 -22.93 31.58 -21.72
CA ALA A 2 -22.52 30.28 -21.16
C ALA A 2 -22.20 30.46 -19.66
N ALA A 3 -22.89 29.70 -18.82
CA ALA A 3 -22.98 29.93 -17.39
C ALA A 3 -21.63 29.67 -16.66
N PRO A 4 -21.24 30.52 -15.69
CA PRO A 4 -19.98 30.42 -14.92
C PRO A 4 -19.81 29.09 -14.16
N VAL A 5 -20.90 28.37 -13.92
CA VAL A 5 -20.95 27.05 -13.27
C VAL A 5 -20.19 25.97 -14.05
N ASP A 6 -20.12 26.07 -15.39
CA ASP A 6 -19.41 25.09 -16.22
C ASP A 6 -17.88 25.18 -16.07
N LEU A 7 -17.36 26.34 -15.67
CA LEU A 7 -15.94 26.56 -15.43
C LEU A 7 -15.51 26.01 -14.05
N GLU A 8 -16.37 26.14 -13.03
CA GLU A 8 -16.13 25.58 -11.69
C GLU A 8 -16.18 24.06 -11.69
N LEU A 9 -17.13 23.46 -12.43
CA LEU A 9 -17.22 22.01 -12.56
C LEU A 9 -16.00 21.41 -13.27
N LYS A 10 -15.51 22.07 -14.33
CA LYS A 10 -14.27 21.66 -15.02
C LYS A 10 -13.04 21.79 -14.12
N LYS A 11 -12.96 22.84 -13.30
CA LYS A 11 -11.87 23.01 -12.32
C LYS A 11 -11.89 21.93 -11.25
N ALA A 12 -13.05 21.66 -10.65
CA ALA A 12 -13.22 20.60 -9.65
C ALA A 12 -12.85 19.22 -10.22
N PHE A 13 -13.16 18.97 -11.51
CA PHE A 13 -12.77 17.73 -12.17
C PHE A 13 -11.26 17.63 -12.40
N THR A 14 -10.60 18.69 -12.87
CA THR A 14 -9.14 18.68 -13.03
C THR A 14 -8.42 18.49 -11.70
N GLU A 15 -8.94 19.07 -10.62
CA GLU A 15 -8.38 18.87 -9.27
C GLU A 15 -8.62 17.44 -8.76
N LEU A 16 -9.78 16.85 -9.04
CA LEU A 16 -10.06 15.47 -8.68
C LEU A 16 -9.15 14.50 -9.46
N GLN A 17 -8.97 14.71 -10.76
CA GLN A 17 -8.09 13.90 -11.59
C GLN A 17 -6.63 13.98 -11.12
N ALA A 18 -6.15 15.18 -10.77
CA ALA A 18 -4.83 15.35 -10.16
C ALA A 18 -4.69 14.55 -8.85
N LYS A 19 -5.67 14.62 -7.95
CA LYS A 19 -5.68 13.85 -6.69
C LYS A 19 -5.68 12.34 -6.93
N VAL A 20 -6.43 11.85 -7.90
CA VAL A 20 -6.44 10.43 -8.27
C VAL A 20 -5.07 10.00 -8.78
N MET A 21 -4.43 10.78 -9.66
CA MET A 21 -3.10 10.46 -10.17
C MET A 21 -2.05 10.45 -9.05
N ASP A 22 -2.10 11.43 -8.14
CA ASP A 22 -1.18 11.53 -7.01
C ASP A 22 -1.35 10.35 -6.04
N THR A 23 -2.59 9.98 -5.71
CA THR A 23 -2.86 8.84 -4.83
C THR A 23 -2.41 7.53 -5.47
N GLN A 24 -2.64 7.31 -6.78
CA GLN A 24 -2.15 6.13 -7.49
C GLN A 24 -0.62 6.03 -7.50
N GLN A 25 0.09 7.16 -7.68
CA GLN A 25 1.55 7.17 -7.60
C GLN A 25 2.04 6.80 -6.20
N LYS A 26 1.41 7.35 -5.15
CA LYS A 26 1.75 7.04 -3.76
C LYS A 26 1.51 5.57 -3.40
N VAL A 27 0.40 4.98 -3.86
CA VAL A 27 0.10 3.56 -3.67
C VAL A 27 1.21 2.70 -4.29
N LYS A 28 1.57 2.95 -5.56
CA LYS A 28 2.65 2.20 -6.22
C LYS A 28 3.99 2.30 -5.49
N LEU A 29 4.32 3.46 -4.94
CA LEU A 29 5.54 3.64 -4.15
C LEU A 29 5.49 2.87 -2.83
N ALA A 30 4.34 2.86 -2.15
CA ALA A 30 4.15 2.09 -0.93
C ALA A 30 4.27 0.57 -1.20
N ASP A 31 3.71 0.07 -2.30
CA ASP A 31 3.79 -1.34 -2.69
C ASP A 31 5.25 -1.78 -2.88
N LEU A 32 6.05 -0.98 -3.59
CA LEU A 32 7.48 -1.23 -3.80
C LEU A 32 8.26 -1.24 -2.47
N GLN A 33 7.93 -0.34 -1.55
CA GLN A 33 8.56 -0.29 -0.24
C GLN A 33 8.21 -1.51 0.61
N ILE A 34 6.94 -1.96 0.58
CA ILE A 34 6.50 -3.18 1.26
C ILE A 34 7.23 -4.40 0.70
N GLU A 35 7.35 -4.52 -0.63
CA GLU A 35 8.08 -5.64 -1.24
C GLU A 35 9.56 -5.67 -0.81
N GLN A 36 10.21 -4.50 -0.75
CA GLN A 36 11.59 -4.39 -0.30
C GLN A 36 11.74 -4.77 1.19
N LEU A 37 10.85 -4.29 2.05
CA LEU A 37 10.88 -4.57 3.49
C LEU A 37 10.56 -6.03 3.78
N THR A 38 9.62 -6.65 3.07
CA THR A 38 9.28 -8.07 3.23
C THR A 38 10.45 -8.97 2.86
N LYS A 39 11.19 -8.67 1.78
CA LYS A 39 12.44 -9.37 1.43
C LYS A 39 13.48 -9.24 2.53
N THR A 40 13.66 -8.03 3.07
CA THR A 40 14.62 -7.75 4.16
C THR A 40 14.26 -8.52 5.44
N LYS A 41 12.98 -8.54 5.81
CA LYS A 41 12.46 -9.31 6.95
C LYS A 41 12.72 -10.80 6.79
N LYS A 42 12.37 -11.37 5.63
CA LYS A 42 12.59 -12.79 5.32
C LYS A 42 14.07 -13.15 5.38
N HIS A 43 14.94 -12.32 4.78
CA HIS A 43 16.39 -12.54 4.86
C HIS A 43 16.87 -12.54 6.32
N ALA A 44 16.49 -11.53 7.11
CA ALA A 44 16.90 -11.45 8.51
C ALA A 44 16.42 -12.67 9.31
N HIS A 45 15.18 -13.10 9.11
CA HIS A 45 14.59 -14.28 9.76
C HIS A 45 15.30 -15.60 9.41
N LEU A 46 15.62 -15.80 8.12
CA LEU A 46 16.35 -16.98 7.68
C LEU A 46 17.77 -17.00 8.27
N THR A 47 18.48 -15.87 8.22
CA THR A 47 19.81 -15.76 8.84
C THR A 47 19.75 -16.03 10.34
N ASP A 48 18.72 -15.53 11.01
CA ASP A 48 18.53 -15.73 12.44
C ASP A 48 18.33 -17.21 12.80
N THR A 49 17.52 -17.90 12.00
CA THR A 49 17.27 -19.34 12.14
C THR A 49 18.56 -20.14 12.01
N GLU A 50 19.38 -19.84 11.00
CA GLU A 50 20.68 -20.48 10.79
C GLU A 50 21.66 -20.19 11.95
N VAL A 51 21.68 -18.95 12.44
CA VAL A 51 22.51 -18.55 13.58
C VAL A 51 22.08 -19.27 14.86
N MET A 52 20.78 -19.41 15.11
CA MET A 52 20.25 -20.09 16.29
C MET A 52 20.63 -21.56 16.35
N MET A 53 20.79 -22.24 15.21
CA MET A 53 21.20 -23.65 15.14
C MET A 53 22.67 -23.91 15.54
N LEU A 54 23.50 -22.87 15.63
CA LEU A 54 24.91 -22.99 16.04
C LEU A 54 25.05 -23.01 17.56
N VAL A 55 26.19 -23.51 18.07
CA VAL A 55 26.47 -23.51 19.51
C VAL A 55 26.69 -22.09 20.05
N ASP A 56 26.29 -21.81 21.28
CA ASP A 56 26.25 -20.45 21.84
C ASP A 56 27.62 -19.78 22.01
N GLU A 57 28.69 -20.56 22.14
CA GLU A 57 30.08 -20.07 22.26
C GLU A 57 30.69 -19.64 20.90
N THR A 58 29.96 -19.82 19.80
CA THR A 58 30.47 -19.50 18.46
C THR A 58 30.62 -17.98 18.29
N ARG A 59 31.83 -17.57 17.89
CA ARG A 59 32.09 -16.21 17.41
C ARG A 59 31.93 -16.19 15.89
N MET A 60 31.23 -15.17 15.40
CA MET A 60 30.87 -15.03 13.99
C MET A 60 31.29 -13.65 13.48
N TYR A 61 31.42 -13.52 12.17
CA TYR A 61 31.81 -12.27 11.53
C TYR A 61 30.57 -11.51 11.03
N GLU A 62 30.37 -10.30 11.55
CA GLU A 62 29.36 -9.35 11.07
C GLU A 62 29.98 -8.46 9.98
N GLY A 63 29.30 -8.31 8.84
CA GLY A 63 29.75 -7.44 7.76
C GLY A 63 29.41 -5.96 8.02
N VAL A 64 30.43 -5.09 8.03
CA VAL A 64 30.28 -3.63 8.12
C VAL A 64 30.92 -3.00 6.88
N GLY A 65 30.09 -2.69 5.89
CA GLY A 65 30.57 -2.21 4.58
C GLY A 65 31.40 -3.27 3.87
N ARG A 66 32.71 -3.02 3.69
CA ARG A 66 33.68 -3.97 3.10
C ARG A 66 34.54 -4.69 4.15
N MET A 67 34.30 -4.45 5.43
CA MET A 67 35.03 -5.01 6.55
C MET A 67 34.16 -6.04 7.29
N PHE A 68 34.80 -6.88 8.11
CA PHE A 68 34.13 -7.87 8.94
C PHE A 68 34.58 -7.73 10.40
N ILE A 69 33.64 -7.70 11.33
CA ILE A 69 33.89 -7.57 12.77
C ILE A 69 33.54 -8.88 13.46
N LEU A 70 34.45 -9.40 14.29
CA LEU A 70 34.20 -10.60 15.08
C LEU A 70 33.30 -10.27 16.28
N GLN A 71 32.15 -10.93 16.37
CA GLN A 71 31.17 -10.75 17.44
C GLN A 71 30.67 -12.09 17.99
N PRO A 72 30.18 -12.11 19.24
CA PRO A 72 29.53 -13.29 19.79
C PRO A 72 28.12 -13.47 19.21
N LYS A 73 27.64 -14.72 19.18
CA LYS A 73 26.31 -15.10 18.67
C LYS A 73 25.17 -14.23 19.21
N GLY A 74 25.14 -13.96 20.52
CA GLY A 74 24.04 -13.23 21.14
C GLY A 74 23.87 -11.79 20.60
N VAL A 75 24.96 -11.12 20.22
CA VAL A 75 24.89 -9.77 19.66
C VAL A 75 24.27 -9.81 18.26
N ILE A 76 24.72 -10.73 17.41
CA ILE A 76 24.22 -10.90 16.04
C ILE A 76 22.74 -11.32 16.05
N HIS A 77 22.35 -12.23 16.95
CA HIS A 77 20.95 -12.63 17.12
C HIS A 77 20.04 -11.44 17.47
N ASN A 78 20.43 -10.62 18.46
CA ASN A 78 19.66 -9.45 18.86
C ASN A 78 19.54 -8.41 17.74
N GLN A 79 20.60 -8.18 16.96
CA GLN A 79 20.56 -7.30 15.79
C GLN A 79 19.59 -7.82 14.73
N LEU A 80 19.60 -9.13 14.45
CA LEU A 80 18.70 -9.75 13.48
C LEU A 80 17.24 -9.68 13.94
N LEU A 81 16.96 -9.88 15.23
CA LEU A 81 15.63 -9.69 15.82
C LEU A 81 15.14 -8.26 15.70
N GLU A 82 15.99 -7.27 16.03
CA GLU A 82 15.63 -5.87 15.93
C GLU A 82 15.39 -5.47 14.45
N LYS A 83 16.19 -5.99 13.52
CA LYS A 83 15.99 -5.79 12.08
C LYS A 83 14.67 -6.38 11.59
N GLN A 84 14.25 -7.53 12.11
CA GLN A 84 12.94 -8.11 11.83
C GLN A 84 11.81 -7.22 12.38
N ARG A 85 11.93 -6.76 13.63
CA ARG A 85 10.94 -5.89 14.30
C ARG A 85 10.73 -4.59 13.55
N ILE A 86 11.81 -3.87 13.23
CA ILE A 86 11.75 -2.60 12.50
C ILE A 86 11.11 -2.78 11.13
N ALA A 87 11.46 -3.86 10.41
CA ALA A 87 10.86 -4.13 9.11
C ALA A 87 9.36 -4.42 9.22
N GLU A 88 8.95 -5.17 10.24
CA GLU A 88 7.53 -5.47 10.48
C GLU A 88 6.71 -4.24 10.88
N GLU A 89 7.25 -3.37 11.72
CA GLU A 89 6.59 -2.12 12.11
C GLU A 89 6.37 -1.21 10.90
N LYS A 90 7.41 -1.05 10.05
CA LYS A 90 7.30 -0.25 8.83
C LYS A 90 6.32 -0.83 7.81
N ILE A 91 6.24 -2.16 7.69
CA ILE A 91 5.24 -2.79 6.82
C ILE A 91 3.83 -2.48 7.33
N LYS A 92 3.59 -2.61 8.65
CA LYS A 92 2.28 -2.29 9.25
C LYS A 92 1.89 -0.83 9.03
N GLU A 93 2.83 0.10 9.17
CA GLU A 93 2.57 1.52 8.89
C GLU A 93 2.17 1.75 7.42
N LEU A 94 2.92 1.18 6.47
CA LEU A 94 2.66 1.33 5.03
C LEU A 94 1.39 0.61 4.57
N GLU A 95 0.98 -0.46 5.24
CA GLU A 95 -0.28 -1.18 4.98
C GLU A 95 -1.52 -0.46 5.52
N LEU A 96 -1.36 0.47 6.49
CA LEU A 96 -2.46 1.25 7.09
C LEU A 96 -2.76 2.55 6.31
N GLU A 97 -1.77 3.12 5.63
CA GLU A 97 -1.96 4.33 4.80
C GLU A 97 -2.93 4.21 3.59
N PRO A 98 -3.16 3.06 2.93
CA PRO A 98 -3.96 2.99 1.71
C PRO A 98 -5.48 2.80 1.95
N ILE A 99 -6.00 3.13 3.14
CA ILE A 99 -7.44 3.15 3.40
C ILE A 99 -7.91 4.61 3.49
N VAL A 100 -7.89 5.30 2.36
CA VAL A 100 -8.84 6.41 2.15
C VAL A 100 -10.07 5.77 1.51
N PRO A 101 -11.19 5.59 2.23
CA PRO A 101 -12.44 5.31 1.57
C PRO A 101 -12.79 6.60 0.82
N CYS A 102 -12.64 6.59 -0.51
CA CYS A 102 -13.31 7.58 -1.34
C CYS A 102 -14.81 7.51 -1.00
N PRO A 103 -15.52 8.65 -0.95
CA PRO A 103 -16.88 8.72 -0.45
C PRO A 103 -17.78 7.80 -1.26
N VAL A 104 -18.20 6.70 -0.64
CA VAL A 104 -19.30 5.87 -1.13
C VAL A 104 -20.54 6.75 -1.13
N THR A 105 -21.08 7.03 -2.32
CA THR A 105 -22.47 7.47 -2.41
C THR A 105 -23.34 6.32 -1.89
N PRO A 106 -24.33 6.57 -1.00
CA PRO A 106 -25.13 5.51 -0.44
C PRO A 106 -25.93 4.82 -1.54
N VAL A 107 -25.73 3.50 -1.71
CA VAL A 107 -26.70 2.65 -2.42
C VAL A 107 -27.68 2.17 -1.35
N PRO A 108 -28.98 2.45 -1.47
CA PRO A 108 -29.96 1.84 -0.60
C PRO A 108 -30.16 0.42 -1.14
N ASP A 109 -29.75 -0.58 -0.38
CA ASP A 109 -30.68 -1.67 -0.08
C ASP A 109 -30.13 -2.57 1.01
N GLY A 110 -30.98 -2.74 2.02
CA GLY A 110 -30.71 -3.59 3.15
C GLY A 110 -30.69 -5.05 2.74
N SER A 111 -29.59 -5.72 3.04
CA SER A 111 -29.66 -7.08 3.57
C SER A 111 -28.41 -7.37 4.39
N SER A 112 -28.67 -7.98 5.54
CA SER A 112 -27.76 -8.31 6.64
C SER A 112 -26.40 -8.87 6.23
N GLU A 113 -25.32 -8.26 6.72
CA GLU A 113 -24.00 -8.91 6.77
C GLU A 113 -23.81 -9.61 8.11
N VAL A 114 -23.64 -10.92 8.01
CA VAL A 114 -23.27 -11.82 9.10
C VAL A 114 -21.77 -11.63 9.35
N ILE A 115 -21.43 -11.32 10.60
CA ILE A 115 -20.05 -11.14 11.06
C ILE A 115 -19.28 -12.47 10.89
N ALA A 116 -18.32 -12.48 9.98
CA ALA A 116 -17.29 -13.50 9.92
C ALA A 116 -15.91 -12.83 9.86
N SER A 117 -15.19 -12.84 10.99
CA SER A 117 -13.73 -13.00 10.93
C SER A 117 -13.43 -14.46 10.55
N PRO A 118 -12.28 -14.89 9.97
CA PRO A 118 -10.97 -14.22 9.95
C PRO A 118 -10.07 -14.51 8.71
N ARG A 119 -8.82 -14.00 8.74
CA ARG A 119 -7.58 -14.52 8.09
C ARG A 119 -7.30 -14.28 6.58
N TYR A 120 -6.16 -13.60 6.37
CA TYR A 120 -5.12 -13.86 5.38
C TYR A 120 -5.55 -14.34 3.97
N PHE A 121 -5.88 -13.39 3.12
CA PHE A 121 -5.63 -13.53 1.67
C PHE A 121 -5.12 -12.17 1.18
N VAL A 122 -3.85 -12.13 0.76
CA VAL A 122 -3.12 -10.92 0.33
C VAL A 122 -2.79 -10.97 -1.16
N GLU A 123 -3.02 -12.08 -1.86
CA GLU A 123 -2.88 -12.12 -3.31
C GLU A 123 -4.19 -11.68 -3.99
N GLY A 124 -4.13 -10.57 -4.73
CA GLY A 124 -5.24 -10.07 -5.55
C GLY A 124 -5.86 -8.75 -5.10
N ARG A 125 -5.48 -8.21 -3.93
CA ARG A 125 -6.04 -6.96 -3.41
C ARG A 125 -5.58 -5.73 -4.21
N ASP A 126 -4.36 -5.75 -4.74
CA ASP A 126 -3.79 -4.61 -5.48
C ASP A 126 -4.35 -4.51 -6.91
N GLU A 127 -4.56 -5.63 -7.60
CA GLU A 127 -5.23 -5.62 -8.91
C GLU A 127 -6.72 -5.26 -8.79
N GLN A 128 -7.40 -5.72 -7.75
CA GLN A 128 -8.79 -5.36 -7.51
C GLN A 128 -8.93 -3.89 -7.11
N LYS A 129 -8.10 -3.36 -6.20
CA LYS A 129 -8.08 -1.92 -5.86
C LYS A 129 -7.75 -1.06 -7.07
N LYS A 130 -6.71 -1.41 -7.83
CA LYS A 130 -6.31 -0.68 -9.05
C LYS A 130 -7.42 -0.70 -10.09
N SER A 131 -7.98 -1.87 -10.40
CA SER A 131 -9.07 -1.98 -11.38
C SER A 131 -10.37 -1.33 -10.92
N TYR A 132 -10.61 -1.22 -9.61
CA TYR A 132 -11.74 -0.50 -9.04
C TYR A 132 -11.57 1.02 -9.16
N LEU A 133 -10.40 1.55 -8.78
CA LEU A 133 -10.09 2.97 -8.96
C LEU A 133 -10.12 3.36 -10.44
N GLU A 134 -9.54 2.54 -11.34
CA GLU A 134 -9.56 2.81 -12.79
C GLU A 134 -10.98 2.79 -13.34
N ARG A 135 -11.83 1.84 -12.91
CA ARG A 135 -13.25 1.81 -13.31
C ARG A 135 -14.03 3.00 -12.79
N SER A 136 -13.87 3.36 -11.52
CA SER A 136 -14.57 4.49 -10.89
C SER A 136 -14.21 5.83 -11.54
N VAL A 137 -12.93 6.03 -11.89
CA VAL A 137 -12.47 7.24 -12.58
C VAL A 137 -13.03 7.30 -13.99
N LYS A 138 -12.98 6.18 -14.73
CA LYS A 138 -13.51 6.11 -16.09
C LYS A 138 -15.02 6.34 -16.13
N GLU A 139 -15.75 5.77 -15.18
CA GLU A 139 -17.19 5.97 -15.05
C GLU A 139 -17.54 7.44 -14.74
N ALA A 140 -16.77 8.10 -13.87
CA ALA A 140 -16.94 9.53 -13.61
C ALA A 140 -16.63 10.40 -14.86
N GLU A 141 -15.61 10.04 -15.63
CA GLU A 141 -15.26 10.69 -16.91
C GLU A 141 -16.39 10.55 -17.95
N ASP A 142 -16.91 9.34 -18.13
CA ASP A 142 -17.96 9.03 -19.09
C ASP A 142 -19.27 9.74 -18.73
N ASN A 143 -19.65 9.74 -17.45
CA ASN A 143 -20.88 10.37 -16.97
C ASN A 143 -20.85 11.92 -17.12
N ILE A 144 -19.68 12.55 -16.91
CA ILE A 144 -19.51 13.99 -17.13
C ILE A 144 -19.53 14.33 -18.63
N ARG A 145 -18.92 13.48 -19.45
CA ARG A 145 -18.95 13.64 -20.91
C ARG A 145 -20.38 13.58 -21.44
N GLU A 146 -21.18 12.67 -20.92
CA GLU A 146 -22.61 12.58 -21.23
C GLU A 146 -23.39 13.81 -20.76
N MET A 147 -23.17 14.30 -19.52
CA MET A 147 -23.82 15.53 -19.04
C MET A 147 -23.48 16.77 -19.88
N LEU A 148 -22.23 16.90 -20.32
CA LEU A 148 -21.79 18.01 -21.19
C LEU A 148 -22.39 17.92 -22.61
N MET A 149 -22.55 16.70 -23.14
CA MET A 149 -23.18 16.45 -24.44
C MET A 149 -24.69 16.71 -24.37
N ALA A 150 -25.38 16.22 -23.33
CA ALA A 150 -26.81 16.41 -23.12
C ALA A 150 -27.19 17.90 -22.98
N ARG A 151 -26.32 18.70 -22.36
CA ARG A 151 -26.53 20.15 -22.20
C ARG A 151 -26.21 20.96 -23.46
N ARG A 152 -25.40 20.43 -24.39
CA ARG A 152 -25.15 21.03 -25.71
C ARG A 152 -26.26 20.73 -26.72
N ALA A 153 -27.10 19.73 -26.46
CA ALA A 153 -28.23 19.37 -27.29
C ALA A 153 -29.52 20.15 -26.95
N GLN A 154 -29.48 21.05 -25.96
CA GLN A 154 -30.56 21.98 -25.59
C GLN A 154 -30.25 23.41 -26.03
#